data_AF-A0A931W2A5-F1
#
_entry.id   AF-A0A931W2A5-F1
#
_cell.length_a   1.000
_cell.length_b   1.000
_cell.length_c   1.000
_cell.angle_alpha   90.00
_cell.angle_beta   90.00
_cell.angle_gamma   90.00
#
_symmetry.space_group_name_H-M   'P 1'
#
loop_
_entity.id
_entity.type
_entity.pdbx_description
1 polymer ?
#
loop_
_entity_poly.entity_id
_entity_poly.type
_entity_poly.pdbx_seq_one_letter_code
_entity_poly.pdbx_strand_id
1 'polypeptide(L)' 'MLAAAIIVAQPPVLSLTSVGAQEGKIVPYVPTPQEVVERMLELARVKKGDVVYDLGSGDGRIVVT' A
#
# COMPACT_ATOMS: atom_id res chain seq x y z
N MET A 1 -4.75 51.11 22.37
CA MET A 1 -3.77 50.40 21.54
C MET A 1 -4.17 48.93 21.53
N LEU A 2 -5.18 48.53 20.74
CA LEU A 2 -5.09 48.06 19.35
C LEU A 2 -3.94 47.06 19.11
N ALA A 3 -4.27 45.77 19.02
CA ALA A 3 -3.88 44.89 17.92
C ALA A 3 -4.50 43.49 18.13
N ALA A 4 -5.46 43.15 17.27
CA ALA A 4 -5.98 41.81 17.09
C ALA A 4 -4.94 40.95 16.34
N ALA A 5 -4.77 39.70 16.75
CA ALA A 5 -4.15 38.67 15.93
C ALA A 5 -5.22 37.64 15.59
N ILE A 6 -5.82 37.81 14.42
CA ILE A 6 -6.71 36.83 13.79
C ILE A 6 -5.82 35.67 13.35
N ILE A 7 -5.86 34.56 14.10
CA ILE A 7 -5.33 33.28 13.62
C ILE A 7 -6.29 32.81 12.55
N VAL A 8 -5.90 32.98 11.29
CA VAL A 8 -6.56 32.35 10.15
C VAL A 8 -6.39 30.85 10.30
N ALA A 9 -7.45 30.17 10.77
CA ALA A 9 -7.59 28.74 10.59
C ALA A 9 -7.77 28.52 9.08
N GLN A 10 -6.70 28.11 8.39
CA GLN A 10 -6.86 27.56 7.04
C GLN A 10 -7.60 26.22 7.20
N PRO A 11 -8.77 26.02 6.57
CA PRO A 11 -9.37 24.69 6.55
C PRO A 11 -8.37 23.74 5.88
N PRO A 12 -8.27 22.47 6.31
CA PRO A 12 -7.50 21.49 5.56
C PRO A 12 -8.13 21.40 4.17
N VAL A 13 -7.43 21.94 3.17
CA VAL A 13 -7.77 21.72 1.78
C VAL A 13 -7.48 20.25 1.54
N LEU A 14 -8.54 19.43 1.55
CA LEU A 14 -8.48 18.05 1.11
C LEU A 14 -8.20 18.08 -0.39
N SER A 15 -6.93 18.15 -0.76
CA SER A 15 -6.48 17.92 -2.13
C SER A 15 -6.63 16.43 -2.41
N LEU A 16 -7.82 16.03 -2.84
CA LEU A 16 -8.03 14.79 -3.59
C LEU A 16 -7.39 14.97 -4.97
N THR A 17 -6.07 15.11 -4.99
CA THR A 17 -5.32 14.84 -6.20
C THR A 17 -5.56 13.36 -6.48
N SER A 18 -6.40 13.06 -7.48
CA SER A 18 -6.53 11.71 -7.98
C SER A 18 -5.12 11.24 -8.32
N VAL A 19 -4.56 10.36 -7.51
CA VAL A 19 -3.44 9.53 -7.94
C VAL A 19 -3.99 8.83 -9.15
N GLY A 20 -3.57 9.24 -10.35
CA GLY A 20 -4.04 8.64 -11.57
C GLY A 20 -3.83 7.14 -11.44
N ALA A 21 -4.93 6.38 -11.40
CA ALA A 21 -4.85 4.96 -11.69
C ALA A 21 -4.12 4.87 -13.03
N GLN A 22 -3.02 4.12 -13.09
CA GLN A 22 -2.22 4.02 -14.31
C GLN A 22 -3.05 3.32 -15.38
N GLU A 23 -3.89 4.09 -16.09
CA GLU A 23 -4.69 3.63 -17.22
C GLU A 23 -3.72 3.09 -18.28
N GLY A 24 -3.80 1.79 -18.53
CA GLY A 24 -3.06 1.13 -19.61
C GLY A 24 -1.87 0.24 -19.20
N LYS A 25 -1.54 0.06 -17.91
CA LYS A 25 -0.55 -0.96 -17.52
C LYS A 25 -1.20 -2.33 -17.31
N ILE A 26 -1.07 -3.18 -18.32
CA ILE A 26 -1.41 -4.61 -18.23
C ILE A 26 -0.24 -5.31 -17.53
N VAL A 27 -0.49 -5.90 -16.35
CA VAL A 27 0.48 -6.78 -15.68
C VAL A 27 0.05 -8.22 -15.95
N PRO A 28 0.84 -9.02 -16.70
CA PRO A 28 0.51 -10.41 -16.96
C PRO A 28 0.65 -11.24 -15.68
N TYR A 29 -0.12 -12.32 -15.60
CA TYR A 29 0.04 -13.30 -14.53
C TYR A 29 1.32 -14.12 -14.76
N VAL A 30 2.26 -14.01 -13.82
CA VAL A 30 3.48 -14.82 -13.75
C VAL A 30 3.66 -15.23 -12.29
N PRO A 31 3.49 -16.50 -11.93
CA PRO A 31 3.56 -16.93 -10.54
C PRO A 31 4.98 -16.89 -10.00
N THR A 32 5.13 -16.44 -8.75
CA THR A 32 6.37 -16.57 -7.99
C THR A 32 6.62 -18.05 -7.64
N PRO A 33 7.82 -18.61 -7.91
CA PRO A 33 8.17 -19.97 -7.47
C PRO A 33 8.04 -20.12 -5.95
N GLN A 34 7.62 -21.30 -5.47
CA GLN A 34 7.31 -21.52 -4.05
C GLN A 34 8.51 -21.26 -3.13
N GLU A 35 9.70 -21.70 -3.53
CA GLU A 35 10.96 -21.46 -2.79
C GLU A 35 11.26 -19.96 -2.59
N VAL A 36 10.86 -19.11 -3.55
CA VAL A 36 11.03 -17.66 -3.46
C VAL A 36 9.98 -17.08 -2.52
N VAL A 37 8.75 -17.57 -2.55
CA VAL A 37 7.70 -17.16 -1.59
C VAL A 37 8.14 -17.44 -0.15
N GLU A 38 8.63 -18.65 0.13
CA GLU A 38 9.14 -19.03 1.44
C GLU A 38 10.28 -18.10 1.90
N ARG A 39 11.23 -17.82 0.99
CA ARG A 39 12.33 -16.90 1.29
C ARG A 39 11.86 -15.46 1.50
N MET A 40 10.85 -14.99 0.76
CA MET A 40 10.26 -13.66 0.94
C MET A 40 9.64 -13.52 2.33
N LEU A 41 8.86 -14.51 2.78
CA LEU A 41 8.23 -14.52 4.10
C LEU A 41 9.26 -14.62 5.22
N GLU A 42 10.31 -15.43 5.05
CA GLU A 42 11.42 -15.54 5.99
C GLU A 42 12.20 -14.23 6.14
N LEU A 43 12.53 -13.57 5.02
CA LEU A 43 13.23 -12.29 4.99
C LEU A 43 12.40 -11.18 5.62
N ALA A 44 11.09 -11.17 5.38
CA ALA A 44 10.14 -10.26 6.00
C ALA A 44 9.89 -10.56 7.49
N ARG A 45 10.32 -11.74 7.97
CA ARG A 45 10.13 -12.23 9.35
C ARG A 45 8.68 -12.17 9.78
N VAL A 46 7.78 -12.59 8.90
CA VAL A 46 6.33 -12.63 9.17
C VAL A 46 6.07 -13.53 10.37
N LYS A 47 5.22 -13.06 11.28
CA LYS A 47 4.83 -13.75 12.50
C LYS A 47 3.33 -13.93 12.57
N LYS A 48 2.91 -14.86 13.43
CA LYS A 48 1.49 -15.00 13.80
C LYS A 48 0.95 -13.66 14.31
N GLY A 49 -0.13 -13.20 13.71
CA GLY A 49 -0.79 -11.94 14.06
C GLY A 49 -0.43 -10.77 13.15
N ASP A 50 0.57 -10.91 12.29
CA ASP A 50 0.84 -9.93 11.25
C ASP A 50 -0.28 -9.94 10.20
N VAL A 51 -0.57 -8.77 9.63
CA VAL A 51 -1.48 -8.62 8.51
C VAL A 51 -0.65 -8.37 7.25
N VAL A 52 -0.70 -9.32 6.32
CA VAL A 52 0.05 -9.28 5.07
C VAL A 52 -0.92 -9.06 3.91
N TYR A 53 -0.61 -8.10 3.05
CA TYR A 53 -1.35 -7.84 1.82
C TYR A 53 -0.45 -8.16 0.62
N ASP A 54 -1.01 -8.87 -0.36
CA ASP A 54 -0.36 -9.17 -1.62
C ASP A 54 -1.03 -8.37 -2.74
N LEU A 55 -0.29 -7.45 -3.35
CA LEU A 55 -0.79 -6.48 -4.31
C LEU A 55 -0.84 -7.07 -5.72
N GLY A 56 -1.71 -8.07 -5.88
CA GLY A 56 -1.84 -8.83 -7.13
C GLY A 56 -1.70 -10.33 -6.90
N SER A 57 -2.51 -10.88 -5.97
CA SER A 57 -2.29 -12.22 -5.43
C SER A 57 -2.28 -13.37 -6.44
N GLY A 58 -2.81 -13.17 -7.64
CA GLY A 58 -2.88 -14.24 -8.63
C GLY A 58 -3.66 -15.44 -8.08
N ASP A 59 -2.97 -16.56 -7.85
CA ASP A 59 -3.55 -17.78 -7.25
C ASP A 59 -3.51 -17.80 -5.71
N GLY A 60 -3.03 -16.74 -5.08
CA GLY A 60 -3.06 -16.55 -3.63
C GLY A 60 -1.92 -17.19 -2.86
N ARG A 61 -0.92 -17.80 -3.53
CA ARG A 61 0.12 -18.61 -2.87
C ARG A 61 0.90 -17.90 -1.77
N ILE A 62 1.11 -16.57 -1.86
CA ILE A 62 1.80 -15.80 -0.82
C ILE A 62 0.92 -15.63 0.42
N VAL A 63 -0.40 -15.54 0.26
CA VAL A 63 -1.36 -15.30 1.35
C VAL A 63 -1.70 -16.59 2.11
N VAL A 64 -1.69 -17.74 1.42
CA VAL A 64 -2.09 -19.05 2.00
C VAL A 64 -0.93 -19.89 2.55
N THR A 65 0.32 -19.50 2.28
CA THR A 65 1.54 -20.14 2.83
C THR A 65 1.78 -19.69 4.26
#